data_AF-A0A3D9CW69-F1
#
_entry.id   AF-A0A3D9CW69-F1
#
_cell.length_a   1.000
_cell.length_b   1.000
_cell.length_c   1.000
_cell.angle_alpha   90.00
_cell.angle_beta   90.00
_cell.angle_gamma   90.00
#
_symmetry.space_group_name_H-M   'P 1'
#
loop_
_entity.id
_entity.type
_entity.pdbx_description
1 polymer ?
#
loop_
_entity_poly.entity_id
_entity_poly.type
_entity_poly.pdbx_seq_one_letter_code
_entity_poly.pdbx_strand_id
1 'polypeptide(L)'
;MKYTESQLEKSFIHLLKEEGYEYTNGKDVVRALHQEVLIREDLSNFLLSRYPDLEAIELETLINELAYQPASNLYDSNKYIGKLLADGLIFKRNNPSKKDLHIRYIDIDVNSLLTTNRFKIVNQLEIQGKELRIPDLILYINGIPVVVFEFKTTIEEEITIYDAYKQLSIRYRRDIPELMKYNAFCIISDGVNNKAGSLFAPYDFFYGWHKITGEEKKALTGIHTATSIVHGMLNKQRLCDILHHFILFPDTSKKEEKILCRYPQYYASRKLSNTFVCRQFSVQSAFCSLRKNL
;
A
#
# COMPACT_ATOMS: atom_id res chain seq x y z
N MET A 1 -19.45 25.30 -5.50
CA MET A 1 -18.51 25.32 -4.36
C MET A 1 -17.12 25.14 -4.94
N LYS A 2 -16.18 26.06 -4.70
CA LYS A 2 -14.81 25.98 -5.22
C LYS A 2 -14.09 24.83 -4.50
N TYR A 3 -13.55 23.83 -5.21
CA TYR A 3 -12.80 22.72 -4.62
C TYR A 3 -11.29 23.00 -4.68
N THR A 4 -10.72 23.45 -3.56
CA THR A 4 -9.28 23.67 -3.41
C THR A 4 -8.55 22.36 -3.05
N GLU A 5 -7.24 22.31 -3.27
CA GLU A 5 -6.40 21.16 -2.88
C GLU A 5 -6.55 20.81 -1.40
N SER A 6 -6.51 21.81 -0.51
CA SER A 6 -6.68 21.58 0.94
C SER A 6 -8.05 21.00 1.31
N GLN A 7 -9.12 21.39 0.61
CA GLN A 7 -10.44 20.81 0.83
C GLN A 7 -10.52 19.36 0.33
N LEU A 8 -9.85 19.05 -0.78
CA LEU A 8 -9.77 17.70 -1.32
C LEU A 8 -8.97 16.79 -0.38
N GLU A 9 -7.81 17.24 0.11
CA GLU A 9 -7.01 16.54 1.11
C GLU A 9 -7.85 16.21 2.36
N LYS A 10 -8.56 17.20 2.91
CA LYS A 10 -9.46 17.01 4.06
C LYS A 10 -10.59 16.02 3.77
N SER A 11 -11.13 16.02 2.56
CA SER A 11 -12.16 15.06 2.14
C SER A 11 -11.62 13.62 2.13
N PHE A 12 -10.41 13.41 1.59
CA PHE A 12 -9.77 12.09 1.61
C PHE A 12 -9.44 11.64 3.03
N ILE A 13 -8.90 12.53 3.88
CA ILE A 13 -8.65 12.24 5.30
C ILE A 13 -9.95 11.82 5.99
N HIS A 14 -11.06 12.50 5.73
CA HIS A 14 -12.36 12.16 6.32
C HIS A 14 -12.81 10.75 5.90
N LEU A 15 -12.85 10.45 4.60
CA LEU A 15 -13.26 9.12 4.09
C LEU A 15 -12.36 8.00 4.61
N LEU A 16 -11.04 8.24 4.70
CA LEU A 16 -10.10 7.25 5.24
C LEU A 16 -10.31 7.03 6.74
N LYS A 17 -10.62 8.07 7.51
CA LYS A 17 -11.01 7.90 8.92
C LYS A 17 -12.30 7.08 9.07
N GLU A 18 -13.25 7.21 8.14
CA GLU A 18 -14.46 6.36 8.13
C GLU A 18 -14.15 4.88 7.84
N GLU A 19 -13.17 4.60 6.97
CA GLU A 19 -12.58 3.25 6.80
C GLU A 19 -11.74 2.79 8.02
N GLY A 20 -11.64 3.64 9.05
CA GLY A 20 -10.97 3.36 10.32
C GLY A 20 -9.45 3.58 10.29
N TYR A 21 -8.92 4.35 9.34
CA TYR A 21 -7.52 4.75 9.37
C TYR A 21 -7.28 5.75 10.50
N GLU A 22 -6.21 5.56 11.25
CA GLU A 22 -5.75 6.54 12.23
C GLU A 22 -5.16 7.75 11.51
N TYR A 23 -5.53 8.96 11.94
CA TYR A 23 -4.98 10.19 11.38
C TYR A 23 -3.91 10.78 12.30
N THR A 24 -2.81 11.24 11.73
CA THR A 24 -1.76 11.97 12.45
C THR A 24 -1.24 13.10 11.58
N ASN A 25 -1.02 14.29 12.14
CA ASN A 25 -0.33 15.35 11.41
C ASN A 25 1.18 15.02 11.37
N GLY A 26 1.84 15.28 10.25
CA GLY A 26 3.26 14.98 10.07
C GLY A 26 4.19 15.64 11.08
N LYS A 27 3.77 16.78 11.67
CA LYS A 27 4.50 17.47 12.74
C LYS A 27 4.50 16.70 14.06
N ASP A 28 3.49 15.86 14.28
CA ASP A 28 3.33 15.05 15.49
C ASP A 28 3.97 13.66 15.33
N VAL A 29 4.47 13.33 14.14
CA VAL A 29 5.15 12.05 13.89
C VAL A 29 6.58 12.15 14.42
N VAL A 30 6.84 11.44 15.52
CA VAL A 30 8.17 11.36 16.13
C VAL A 30 9.10 10.56 15.23
N ARG A 31 10.19 11.20 14.79
CA ARG A 31 11.26 10.60 13.97
C ARG A 31 12.60 11.06 14.49
N ALA A 32 13.61 10.19 14.39
CA ALA A 32 14.96 10.56 14.82
C ALA A 32 15.57 11.61 13.88
N LEU A 33 15.26 11.49 12.58
CA LEU A 33 15.77 12.36 11.51
C LEU A 33 14.68 12.67 10.50
N HIS A 34 14.74 13.84 9.84
CA HIS A 34 13.76 14.22 8.81
C HIS A 34 13.90 13.39 7.51
N GLN A 35 15.04 12.74 7.31
CA GLN A 35 15.29 11.78 6.22
C GLN A 35 14.58 10.44 6.47
N GLU A 36 14.30 10.11 7.73
CA GLU A 36 13.63 8.89 8.09
C GLU A 36 12.15 8.97 7.68
N VAL A 37 11.69 7.96 6.96
CA VAL A 37 10.30 7.89 6.47
C VAL A 37 9.49 6.79 7.15
N LEU A 38 10.17 5.79 7.72
CA LEU A 38 9.53 4.73 8.51
C LEU A 38 9.10 5.29 9.87
N ILE A 39 7.91 4.91 10.32
CA ILE A 39 7.51 5.12 11.72
C ILE A 39 8.00 3.92 12.50
N ARG A 40 9.27 3.96 12.93
CA ARG A 40 9.96 2.82 13.59
C ARG A 40 9.19 2.27 14.77
N GLU A 41 8.55 3.12 15.55
CA GLU A 41 7.73 2.69 16.71
C GLU A 41 6.57 1.78 16.27
N ASP A 42 5.82 2.17 15.24
CA ASP A 42 4.71 1.35 14.73
C ASP A 42 5.20 0.01 14.19
N LEU A 43 6.32 0.02 13.46
CA LEU A 43 6.93 -1.20 12.91
C LEU A 43 7.44 -2.13 14.02
N SER A 44 8.09 -1.56 15.04
CA SER A 44 8.61 -2.30 16.19
C SER A 44 7.49 -2.94 16.99
N ASN A 45 6.45 -2.18 17.29
CA ASN A 45 5.27 -2.66 18.02
C ASN A 45 4.56 -3.79 17.27
N PHE A 46 4.40 -3.66 15.95
CA PHE A 46 3.84 -4.73 15.13
C PHE A 46 4.68 -6.01 15.16
N LEU A 47 6.00 -5.90 14.91
CA LEU A 47 6.89 -7.05 14.87
C LEU A 47 6.97 -7.76 16.23
N LEU A 48 7.10 -7.03 17.34
CA LEU A 48 7.13 -7.60 18.69
C LEU A 48 5.78 -8.20 19.10
N SER A 49 4.66 -7.60 18.70
CA SER A 49 3.34 -8.18 18.96
C SER A 49 3.10 -9.47 18.19
N ARG A 50 3.61 -9.56 16.95
CA ARG A 50 3.41 -10.74 16.08
C ARG A 50 4.41 -11.85 16.37
N TYR A 51 5.63 -11.48 16.74
CA TYR A 51 6.76 -12.37 17.02
C TYR A 51 7.34 -12.04 18.41
N PRO A 52 6.65 -12.43 19.49
CA PRO A 52 6.97 -12.01 20.86
C PRO A 52 8.30 -12.56 21.39
N ASP A 53 8.89 -13.52 20.68
CA ASP A 53 10.16 -14.14 21.03
C ASP A 53 11.37 -13.49 20.34
N LEU A 54 11.17 -12.42 19.55
CA LEU A 54 12.25 -11.65 18.92
C LEU A 54 13.13 -10.96 19.95
N GLU A 55 14.44 -11.09 19.78
CA GLU A 55 15.42 -10.35 20.56
C GLU A 55 15.62 -8.94 20.00
N ALA A 56 16.07 -7.99 20.82
CA ALA A 56 16.28 -6.60 20.39
C ALA A 56 17.19 -6.47 19.17
N ILE A 57 18.25 -7.28 19.09
CA ILE A 57 19.17 -7.30 17.95
C ILE A 57 18.52 -7.85 16.67
N GLU A 58 17.61 -8.83 16.81
CA GLU A 58 16.88 -9.42 15.69
C GLU A 58 15.84 -8.43 15.17
N LEU A 59 15.14 -7.73 16.08
CA LEU A 59 14.21 -6.66 15.73
C LEU A 59 14.90 -5.56 14.92
N GLU A 60 16.03 -5.04 15.41
CA GLU A 60 16.79 -4.02 14.69
C GLU A 60 17.29 -4.52 13.34
N THR A 61 17.70 -5.79 13.24
CA THR A 61 18.09 -6.39 11.96
C THR A 61 16.93 -6.39 10.96
N LEU A 62 15.73 -6.77 11.39
CA LEU A 62 14.53 -6.76 10.55
C LEU A 62 14.13 -5.35 10.12
N ILE A 63 14.17 -4.36 11.03
CA ILE A 63 13.89 -2.97 10.67
C ILE A 63 14.92 -2.45 9.66
N ASN A 64 16.19 -2.78 9.87
CA ASN A 64 17.28 -2.34 9.00
C ASN A 64 17.26 -3.02 7.63
N GLU A 65 16.69 -4.23 7.52
CA GLU A 65 16.43 -4.89 6.23
C GLU A 65 15.58 -4.02 5.29
N LEU A 66 14.65 -3.24 5.86
CA LEU A 66 13.87 -2.24 5.13
C LEU A 66 14.57 -0.89 5.06
N ALA A 67 15.14 -0.42 6.17
CA ALA A 67 15.69 0.94 6.29
C ALA A 67 16.89 1.18 5.37
N TYR A 68 17.80 0.20 5.25
CA TYR A 68 19.09 0.37 4.59
C TYR A 68 19.13 -0.01 3.11
N GLN A 69 17.98 -0.37 2.53
CA GLN A 69 17.90 -0.52 1.08
C GLN A 69 18.26 0.80 0.37
N PRO A 70 19.19 0.79 -0.60
CA PRO A 70 19.73 2.01 -1.17
C PRO A 70 18.69 2.73 -2.03
N ALA A 71 18.37 3.98 -1.70
CA ALA A 71 17.45 4.78 -2.53
C ALA A 71 18.06 5.21 -3.88
N SER A 72 19.39 5.12 -4.03
CA SER A 72 20.10 5.38 -5.29
C SER A 72 19.76 4.37 -6.38
N ASN A 73 19.50 3.12 -6.01
CA ASN A 73 18.97 2.08 -6.89
C ASN A 73 17.47 1.88 -6.60
N LEU A 74 16.69 2.91 -6.88
CA LEU A 74 15.30 3.03 -6.45
C LEU A 74 14.44 1.86 -6.91
N TYR A 75 14.57 1.43 -8.18
CA TYR A 75 13.74 0.35 -8.71
C TYR A 75 14.01 -0.99 -8.03
N ASP A 76 15.29 -1.39 -7.91
CA ASP A 76 15.62 -2.67 -7.29
C ASP A 76 15.29 -2.69 -5.80
N SER A 77 15.53 -1.58 -5.08
CA SER A 77 15.11 -1.42 -3.69
C SER A 77 13.59 -1.51 -3.54
N ASN A 78 12.83 -0.88 -4.45
CA ASN A 78 11.36 -0.95 -4.44
C ASN A 78 10.85 -2.35 -4.78
N LYS A 79 11.48 -3.05 -5.74
CA LYS A 79 11.18 -4.45 -6.08
C LYS A 79 11.44 -5.37 -4.89
N TYR A 80 12.59 -5.21 -4.24
CA TYR A 80 12.98 -5.99 -3.07
C TYR A 80 12.02 -5.78 -1.89
N ILE A 81 11.79 -4.52 -1.51
CA ILE A 81 10.84 -4.17 -0.45
C ILE A 81 9.43 -4.65 -0.81
N GLY A 82 8.97 -4.44 -2.04
CA GLY A 82 7.68 -4.92 -2.51
C GLY A 82 7.51 -6.43 -2.31
N LYS A 83 8.56 -7.21 -2.59
CA LYS A 83 8.57 -8.65 -2.34
C LYS A 83 8.54 -8.98 -0.84
N LEU A 84 9.26 -8.23 0.00
CA LEU A 84 9.18 -8.41 1.46
C LEU A 84 7.78 -8.11 2.02
N LEU A 85 7.10 -7.09 1.49
CA LEU A 85 5.73 -6.76 1.89
C LEU A 85 4.73 -7.81 1.41
N ALA A 86 4.94 -8.34 0.20
CA ALA A 86 4.09 -9.38 -0.36
C ALA A 86 4.30 -10.74 0.31
N ASP A 87 5.52 -11.25 0.30
CA ASP A 87 5.81 -12.65 0.65
C ASP A 87 6.35 -12.80 2.08
N GLY A 88 6.99 -11.76 2.61
CA GLY A 88 7.81 -11.86 3.81
C GLY A 88 9.22 -12.37 3.52
N LEU A 89 9.92 -12.82 4.56
CA LEU A 89 11.23 -13.47 4.45
C LEU A 89 11.39 -14.62 5.45
N ILE A 90 12.28 -15.54 5.14
CA ILE A 90 12.79 -16.51 6.11
C ILE A 90 13.95 -15.84 6.85
N PHE A 91 13.73 -15.49 8.10
CA PHE A 91 14.72 -14.89 8.99
C PHE A 91 15.48 -15.98 9.75
N LYS A 92 16.78 -16.08 9.45
CA LYS A 92 17.68 -17.01 10.14
C LYS A 92 18.16 -16.38 11.43
N ARG A 93 17.94 -17.07 12.54
CA ARG A 93 18.27 -16.53 13.87
C ARG A 93 19.73 -16.78 14.20
N ASN A 94 20.32 -15.85 14.95
CA ASN A 94 21.72 -15.94 15.36
C ASN A 94 21.95 -17.08 16.36
N ASN A 95 20.96 -17.36 17.21
CA ASN A 95 21.02 -18.45 18.18
C ASN A 95 20.61 -19.77 17.51
N PRO A 96 21.53 -20.75 17.33
CA PRO A 96 21.23 -22.02 16.67
C PRO A 96 20.20 -22.89 17.41
N SER A 97 19.94 -22.61 18.68
CA SER A 97 18.91 -23.31 19.46
C SER A 97 17.49 -22.81 19.17
N LYS A 98 17.34 -21.64 18.54
CA LYS A 98 16.03 -21.10 18.16
C LYS A 98 15.71 -21.47 16.70
N LYS A 99 14.44 -21.74 16.42
CA LYS A 99 14.00 -22.01 15.05
C LYS A 99 13.97 -20.72 14.23
N ASP A 100 14.32 -20.84 12.96
CA ASP A 100 14.12 -19.77 11.97
C ASP A 100 12.65 -19.35 11.90
N LEU A 101 12.43 -18.06 11.64
CA LEU A 101 11.09 -17.47 11.59
C LEU A 101 10.73 -17.08 10.17
N HIS A 102 9.46 -17.24 9.80
CA HIS A 102 8.93 -16.61 8.60
C HIS A 102 8.32 -15.26 8.98
N ILE A 103 9.06 -14.18 8.72
CA ILE A 103 8.68 -12.82 9.09
C ILE A 103 7.87 -12.19 7.96
N ARG A 104 6.73 -11.59 8.33
CA ARG A 104 5.93 -10.71 7.48
C ARG A 104 5.90 -9.33 8.09
N TYR A 105 6.04 -8.31 7.26
CA TYR A 105 5.92 -6.90 7.66
C TYR A 105 4.46 -6.40 7.65
N ILE A 106 3.57 -7.13 6.99
CA ILE A 106 2.13 -6.87 6.95
C ILE A 106 1.43 -8.21 7.20
N ASP A 107 0.50 -8.22 8.16
CA ASP A 107 -0.39 -9.36 8.34
C ASP A 107 -1.39 -9.43 7.20
N ILE A 108 -1.51 -10.59 6.59
CA ILE A 108 -2.36 -10.85 5.41
C ILE A 108 -3.48 -11.84 5.73
N ASP A 109 -3.54 -12.37 6.95
CA ASP A 109 -4.62 -13.26 7.37
C ASP A 109 -5.91 -12.46 7.53
N VAL A 110 -6.93 -12.82 6.75
CA VAL A 110 -8.23 -12.14 6.70
C VAL A 110 -8.90 -12.07 8.09
N ASN A 111 -8.60 -13.01 8.98
CA ASN A 111 -9.19 -13.08 10.31
C ASN A 111 -8.49 -12.18 11.34
N SER A 112 -7.20 -11.86 11.16
CA SER A 112 -6.42 -11.09 12.13
C SER A 112 -5.91 -9.75 11.61
N LEU A 113 -5.82 -9.53 10.30
CA LEU A 113 -5.17 -8.33 9.74
C LEU A 113 -5.77 -7.01 10.22
N LEU A 114 -7.06 -6.99 10.56
CA LEU A 114 -7.75 -5.78 11.03
C LEU A 114 -7.42 -5.42 12.48
N THR A 115 -6.98 -6.40 13.28
CA THR A 115 -6.64 -6.22 14.69
C THR A 115 -5.13 -6.18 14.92
N THR A 116 -4.34 -6.77 14.02
CA THR A 116 -2.88 -6.84 14.14
C THR A 116 -2.17 -5.71 13.40
N ASN A 117 -2.62 -5.34 12.21
CA ASN A 117 -1.99 -4.25 11.47
C ASN A 117 -2.47 -2.89 11.97
N ARG A 118 -1.53 -1.93 12.02
CA ARG A 118 -1.84 -0.53 12.24
C ARG A 118 -1.91 0.20 10.90
N PHE A 119 -3.07 0.78 10.62
CA PHE A 119 -3.33 1.57 9.42
C PHE A 119 -3.39 3.05 9.77
N LYS A 120 -2.46 3.84 9.24
CA LYS A 120 -2.32 5.26 9.58
C LYS A 120 -2.23 6.11 8.31
N ILE A 121 -2.78 7.31 8.34
CA ILE A 121 -2.64 8.32 7.31
C ILE A 121 -1.98 9.56 7.90
N VAL A 122 -1.02 10.12 7.17
CA VAL A 122 -0.21 11.25 7.61
C VAL A 122 -0.21 12.31 6.52
N ASN A 123 -0.67 13.52 6.84
CA ASN A 123 -0.53 14.69 5.98
C ASN A 123 0.55 15.62 6.52
N GLN A 124 1.04 16.56 5.71
CA GLN A 124 1.98 17.60 6.16
C GLN A 124 3.28 17.03 6.75
N LEU A 125 3.74 15.87 6.25
CA LEU A 125 5.00 15.25 6.68
C LEU A 125 6.16 15.83 5.88
N GLU A 126 7.02 16.59 6.55
CA GLU A 126 8.27 17.10 5.97
C GLU A 126 9.30 15.97 5.83
N ILE A 127 9.71 15.66 4.59
CA ILE A 127 10.72 14.65 4.31
C ILE A 127 11.90 15.32 3.65
N GLN A 128 13.06 15.20 4.29
CA GLN A 128 14.32 15.71 3.77
C GLN A 128 14.99 14.64 2.91
N GLY A 129 15.12 14.89 1.62
CA GLY A 129 15.97 14.09 0.72
C GLY A 129 17.08 14.95 0.13
N LYS A 130 17.23 14.90 -1.19
CA LYS A 130 18.02 15.90 -1.94
C LYS A 130 17.40 17.29 -1.82
N GLU A 131 16.07 17.34 -1.79
CA GLU A 131 15.28 18.54 -1.53
C GLU A 131 14.28 18.24 -0.41
N LEU A 132 13.85 19.28 0.31
CA LEU A 132 12.74 19.18 1.25
C LEU A 132 11.43 19.07 0.46
N ARG A 133 10.62 18.03 0.74
CA ARG A 133 9.30 17.84 0.14
C ARG A 133 8.27 17.49 1.21
N ILE A 134 7.04 17.92 0.96
CA ILE A 134 5.87 17.62 1.78
C ILE A 134 4.83 16.99 0.84
N PRO A 135 4.71 15.65 0.82
CA PRO A 135 3.61 15.00 0.12
C PRO A 135 2.27 15.35 0.76
N ASP A 136 1.22 15.44 -0.04
CA ASP A 136 -0.09 15.87 0.47
C ASP A 136 -0.66 14.88 1.49
N LEU A 137 -0.59 13.57 1.19
CA LEU A 137 -0.99 12.51 2.11
C LEU A 137 -0.17 11.24 1.87
N ILE A 138 0.17 10.55 2.96
CA ILE A 138 0.87 9.26 2.94
C ILE A 138 0.08 8.26 3.78
N LEU A 139 -0.15 7.08 3.25
CA LEU A 139 -0.78 5.97 3.96
C LEU A 139 0.29 4.96 4.38
N TYR A 140 0.29 4.68 5.67
CA TYR A 140 1.18 3.77 6.36
C TYR A 140 0.46 2.48 6.78
N ILE A 141 1.17 1.35 6.66
CA ILE A 141 0.81 0.09 7.31
C ILE A 141 1.99 -0.32 8.18
N ASN A 142 1.76 -0.51 9.48
CA ASN A 142 2.78 -0.88 10.47
C ASN A 142 4.03 0.03 10.39
N GLY A 143 3.82 1.33 10.14
CA GLY A 143 4.92 2.29 10.00
C GLY A 143 5.65 2.30 8.66
N ILE A 144 5.20 1.54 7.64
CA ILE A 144 5.77 1.52 6.29
C ILE A 144 4.91 2.37 5.33
N PRO A 145 5.47 3.37 4.61
CA PRO A 145 4.71 4.28 3.73
C PRO A 145 4.38 3.62 2.39
N VAL A 146 3.25 2.92 2.32
CA VAL A 146 2.89 2.09 1.16
C VAL A 146 2.16 2.86 0.05
N VAL A 147 1.42 3.93 0.36
CA VAL A 147 0.71 4.72 -0.67
C VAL A 147 0.99 6.20 -0.48
N VAL A 148 1.29 6.90 -1.57
CA VAL A 148 1.51 8.36 -1.58
C VAL A 148 0.47 9.01 -2.48
N PHE A 149 -0.15 10.08 -1.98
CA PHE A 149 -1.19 10.82 -2.67
C PHE A 149 -0.67 12.16 -3.11
N GLU A 150 -1.12 12.62 -4.27
CA GLU A 150 -0.97 14.01 -4.70
C GLU A 150 -2.28 14.56 -5.24
N PHE A 151 -2.62 15.75 -4.77
CA PHE A 151 -3.84 16.46 -5.10
C PHE A 151 -3.54 17.67 -5.98
N LYS A 152 -4.51 17.98 -6.86
CA LYS A 152 -4.51 19.19 -7.67
C LYS A 152 -5.86 19.88 -7.59
N THR A 153 -5.88 21.19 -7.73
CA THR A 153 -7.15 21.91 -7.84
C THR A 153 -7.75 21.73 -9.24
N THR A 154 -9.08 21.63 -9.32
CA THR A 154 -9.85 21.70 -10.57
C THR A 154 -10.25 23.12 -10.95
N ILE A 155 -9.88 24.13 -10.15
CA ILE A 155 -10.26 25.53 -10.36
C ILE A 155 -9.39 26.17 -11.45
N GLU A 156 -8.14 25.78 -11.54
CA GLU A 156 -7.16 26.35 -12.46
C GLU A 156 -7.05 25.46 -13.70
N GLU A 157 -7.51 25.96 -14.87
CA GLU A 157 -7.56 25.17 -16.10
C GLU A 157 -6.18 24.69 -16.58
N GLU A 158 -5.11 25.41 -16.21
CA GLU A 158 -3.72 25.07 -16.55
C GLU A 158 -3.16 23.94 -15.67
N ILE A 159 -3.72 23.76 -14.47
CA ILE A 159 -3.29 22.71 -13.55
C ILE A 159 -4.11 21.46 -13.80
N THR A 160 -3.42 20.41 -14.21
CA THR A 160 -4.06 19.13 -14.53
C THR A 160 -3.68 18.07 -13.51
N ILE A 161 -4.50 17.02 -13.43
CA ILE A 161 -4.13 15.80 -12.68
C ILE A 161 -2.80 15.17 -13.17
N TYR A 162 -2.37 15.47 -14.40
CA TYR A 162 -1.06 15.08 -14.93
C TYR A 162 0.11 15.78 -14.23
N ASP A 163 -0.09 16.98 -13.67
CA ASP A 163 0.91 17.67 -12.86
C ASP A 163 1.16 16.95 -11.52
N ALA A 164 0.11 16.36 -10.94
CA ALA A 164 0.22 15.46 -9.79
C ALA A 164 1.06 14.22 -10.14
N TYR A 165 0.80 13.62 -11.30
CA TYR A 165 1.62 12.50 -11.81
C TYR A 165 3.09 12.89 -11.98
N LYS A 166 3.40 14.05 -12.57
CA LYS A 166 4.79 14.55 -12.70
C LYS A 166 5.42 14.83 -11.33
N GLN A 167 4.65 15.28 -10.35
CA GLN A 167 5.11 15.49 -8.97
C GLN A 167 5.63 14.18 -8.37
N LEU A 168 4.86 13.11 -8.48
CA LEU A 168 5.25 11.79 -7.95
C LEU A 168 6.39 11.15 -8.75
N SER A 169 6.19 10.97 -10.06
CA SER A 169 7.05 10.16 -10.93
C SER A 169 8.38 10.81 -11.31
N ILE A 170 8.47 12.14 -11.25
CA ILE A 170 9.67 12.89 -11.62
C ILE A 170 10.26 13.60 -10.40
N ARG A 171 9.48 14.49 -9.76
CA ARG A 171 10.01 15.34 -8.68
C ARG A 171 10.33 14.52 -7.44
N TYR A 172 9.37 13.82 -6.86
CA TYR A 172 9.59 13.03 -5.64
C TYR A 172 10.52 11.86 -5.87
N ARG A 173 10.41 11.19 -7.02
CA ARG A 173 11.37 10.18 -7.45
C ARG A 173 12.82 10.69 -7.40
N ARG A 174 13.07 11.94 -7.78
CA ARG A 174 14.40 12.55 -7.76
C ARG A 174 14.78 13.08 -6.37
N ASP A 175 13.84 13.76 -5.72
CA ASP A 175 14.08 14.61 -4.56
C ASP A 175 14.03 13.84 -3.24
N ILE A 176 13.08 12.92 -3.08
CA ILE A 176 12.86 12.11 -1.88
C ILE A 176 12.76 10.61 -2.22
N PRO A 177 13.78 10.02 -2.89
CA PRO A 177 13.75 8.60 -3.24
C PRO A 177 13.70 7.69 -2.00
N GLU A 178 14.10 8.19 -0.83
CA GLU A 178 13.95 7.51 0.47
C GLU A 178 12.49 7.18 0.82
N LEU A 179 11.53 8.03 0.46
CA LEU A 179 10.10 7.70 0.57
C LEU A 179 9.70 6.67 -0.49
N MET A 180 10.12 6.93 -1.72
CA MET A 180 9.63 6.20 -2.89
C MET A 180 10.12 4.75 -2.97
N LYS A 181 11.20 4.38 -2.26
CA LYS A 181 11.64 2.97 -2.21
C LYS A 181 10.65 2.05 -1.51
N TYR A 182 9.80 2.56 -0.62
CA TYR A 182 8.74 1.78 0.05
C TYR A 182 7.42 1.78 -0.71
N ASN A 183 7.23 2.74 -1.62
CA ASN A 183 5.95 2.99 -2.26
C ASN A 183 5.44 1.75 -3.02
N ALA A 184 4.24 1.29 -2.67
CA ALA A 184 3.53 0.26 -3.41
C ALA A 184 2.87 0.83 -4.66
N PHE A 185 2.13 1.93 -4.52
CA PHE A 185 1.54 2.66 -5.62
C PHE A 185 1.20 4.10 -5.21
N CYS A 186 0.91 4.95 -6.18
CA CYS A 186 0.52 6.33 -5.93
C CYS A 186 -0.95 6.55 -6.31
N ILE A 187 -1.57 7.54 -5.66
CA ILE A 187 -2.90 8.04 -6.01
C ILE A 187 -2.77 9.50 -6.42
N ILE A 188 -3.42 9.86 -7.51
CA ILE A 188 -3.53 11.24 -7.99
C ILE A 188 -5.00 11.61 -8.06
N SER A 189 -5.32 12.83 -7.64
CA SER A 189 -6.71 13.30 -7.67
C SER A 189 -6.81 14.80 -7.89
N ASP A 190 -7.83 15.21 -8.64
CA ASP A 190 -8.25 16.60 -8.79
C ASP A 190 -9.67 16.85 -8.20
N GLY A 191 -10.23 15.83 -7.56
CA GLY A 191 -11.58 15.79 -7.01
C GLY A 191 -12.64 15.20 -7.95
N VAL A 192 -12.46 15.35 -9.26
CA VAL A 192 -13.38 14.79 -10.28
C VAL A 192 -12.78 13.51 -10.88
N ASN A 193 -11.49 13.54 -11.15
CA ASN A 193 -10.70 12.42 -11.64
C ASN A 193 -9.86 11.91 -10.48
N ASN A 194 -9.94 10.60 -10.25
CA ASN A 194 -9.20 9.91 -9.20
C ASN A 194 -8.56 8.69 -9.84
N LYS A 195 -7.23 8.58 -9.79
CA LYS A 195 -6.48 7.50 -10.44
C LYS A 195 -5.42 6.94 -9.51
N ALA A 196 -5.14 5.66 -9.65
CA ALA A 196 -4.04 4.97 -8.98
C ALA A 196 -3.12 4.34 -10.02
N GLY A 197 -1.82 4.33 -9.74
CA GLY A 197 -0.82 3.76 -10.62
C GLY A 197 0.50 3.54 -9.91
N SER A 198 1.35 2.72 -10.53
CA SER A 198 2.70 2.47 -10.03
C SER A 198 3.61 3.67 -10.32
N LEU A 199 4.57 3.94 -9.43
CA LEU A 199 5.60 4.96 -9.62
C LEU A 199 6.40 4.78 -10.93
N PHE A 200 6.57 3.53 -11.38
CA PHE A 200 7.34 3.18 -12.57
C PHE A 200 6.46 3.02 -13.82
N ALA A 201 5.16 3.28 -13.71
CA ALA A 201 4.24 3.16 -14.82
C ALA A 201 4.06 4.51 -15.53
N PRO A 202 3.96 4.54 -16.87
CA PRO A 202 3.54 5.73 -17.61
C PRO A 202 2.14 6.20 -17.18
N TYR A 203 1.83 7.47 -17.42
CA TYR A 203 0.54 8.06 -17.05
C TYR A 203 -0.69 7.34 -17.61
N ASP A 204 -0.60 6.75 -18.81
CA ASP A 204 -1.69 5.96 -19.42
C ASP A 204 -2.03 4.69 -18.62
N PHE A 205 -1.18 4.32 -17.67
CA PHE A 205 -1.35 3.20 -16.75
C PHE A 205 -1.80 3.62 -15.35
N PHE A 206 -2.15 4.90 -15.17
CA PHE A 206 -2.89 5.37 -14.00
C PHE A 206 -4.40 5.24 -14.27
N TYR A 207 -5.05 4.34 -13.54
CA TYR A 207 -6.45 3.98 -13.75
C TYR A 207 -7.33 4.37 -12.56
N GLY A 208 -8.58 4.71 -12.83
CA GLY A 208 -9.57 4.87 -11.77
C GLY A 208 -10.00 3.51 -11.20
N TRP A 209 -10.34 3.51 -9.91
CA TRP A 209 -10.99 2.38 -9.25
C TRP A 209 -12.47 2.68 -9.10
N HIS A 210 -13.33 2.09 -9.94
CA HIS A 210 -14.72 2.55 -10.11
C HIS A 210 -15.79 1.71 -9.40
N LYS A 211 -15.39 0.79 -8.52
CA LYS A 211 -16.30 -0.11 -7.77
C LYS A 211 -15.84 -0.26 -6.33
N ILE A 212 -16.77 -0.42 -5.39
CA ILE A 212 -16.47 -0.64 -3.97
C ILE A 212 -16.44 -2.15 -3.68
N THR A 213 -17.51 -2.87 -4.02
CA THR A 213 -17.63 -4.31 -3.75
C THR A 213 -17.31 -5.17 -4.98
N GLY A 214 -17.43 -4.61 -6.19
CA GLY A 214 -17.29 -5.34 -7.45
C GLY A 214 -18.63 -5.76 -8.05
N GLU A 215 -19.69 -5.79 -7.23
CA GLU A 215 -21.03 -6.27 -7.59
C GLU A 215 -21.94 -5.17 -8.14
N GLU A 216 -21.49 -3.91 -8.07
CA GLU A 216 -22.28 -2.77 -8.53
C GLU A 216 -22.59 -2.89 -10.03
N LYS A 217 -23.86 -2.65 -10.38
CA LYS A 217 -24.35 -2.71 -11.76
C LYS A 217 -23.71 -1.64 -12.65
N LYS A 218 -23.37 -0.48 -12.09
CA LYS A 218 -22.73 0.64 -12.79
C LYS A 218 -21.44 1.03 -12.08
N ALA A 219 -20.44 1.37 -12.88
CA ALA A 219 -19.20 1.98 -12.40
C ALA A 219 -19.51 3.39 -11.84
N LEU A 220 -18.87 3.74 -10.73
CA LEU A 220 -18.93 5.08 -10.16
C LEU A 220 -18.10 6.06 -11.00
N THR A 221 -18.62 7.29 -11.18
CA THR A 221 -18.03 8.33 -12.04
C THR A 221 -17.99 9.69 -11.34
N GLY A 222 -17.16 10.60 -11.86
CA GLY A 222 -17.00 11.95 -11.32
C GLY A 222 -16.59 11.95 -9.85
N ILE A 223 -17.24 12.79 -9.04
CA ILE A 223 -16.92 13.02 -7.62
C ILE A 223 -17.01 11.72 -6.78
N HIS A 224 -17.89 10.79 -7.17
CA HIS A 224 -18.03 9.50 -6.47
C HIS A 224 -16.82 8.57 -6.66
N THR A 225 -15.88 8.90 -7.55
CA THR A 225 -14.68 8.08 -7.75
C THR A 225 -13.68 8.18 -6.59
N ALA A 226 -13.72 9.25 -5.80
CA ALA A 226 -12.95 9.33 -4.55
C ALA A 226 -13.47 8.29 -3.54
N THR A 227 -14.79 8.19 -3.38
CA THR A 227 -15.46 7.18 -2.55
C THR A 227 -15.09 5.77 -2.98
N SER A 228 -15.05 5.48 -4.28
CA SER A 228 -14.69 4.14 -4.76
C SER A 228 -13.19 3.83 -4.65
N ILE A 229 -12.30 4.82 -4.74
CA ILE A 229 -10.90 4.60 -4.36
C ILE A 229 -10.79 4.27 -2.87
N VAL A 230 -11.44 5.04 -2.00
CA VAL A 230 -11.28 4.87 -0.54
C VAL A 230 -11.95 3.60 -0.03
N HIS A 231 -13.26 3.45 -0.18
CA HIS A 231 -13.98 2.27 0.33
C HIS A 231 -13.80 1.03 -0.57
N GLY A 232 -13.39 1.23 -1.83
CA GLY A 232 -13.00 0.16 -2.72
C GLY A 232 -11.53 -0.16 -2.55
N MET A 233 -10.66 0.45 -3.35
CA MET A 233 -9.24 0.10 -3.43
C MET A 233 -8.53 0.11 -2.07
N LEU A 234 -8.78 1.12 -1.24
CA LEU A 234 -8.11 1.34 0.04
C LEU A 234 -8.88 0.76 1.23
N ASN A 235 -9.90 -0.06 1.01
CA ASN A 235 -10.42 -0.88 2.08
C ASN A 235 -9.27 -1.74 2.65
N LYS A 236 -9.10 -1.76 3.96
CA LYS A 236 -7.92 -2.35 4.62
C LYS A 236 -7.60 -3.79 4.19
N GLN A 237 -8.62 -4.66 4.11
CA GLN A 237 -8.43 -6.04 3.65
C GLN A 237 -8.02 -6.09 2.18
N ARG A 238 -8.67 -5.27 1.34
CA ARG A 238 -8.38 -5.18 -0.10
C ARG A 238 -6.99 -4.60 -0.37
N LEU A 239 -6.57 -3.61 0.40
CA LEU A 239 -5.25 -3.03 0.32
C LEU A 239 -4.18 -4.08 0.64
N CYS A 240 -4.29 -4.79 1.77
CA CYS A 240 -3.38 -5.89 2.10
C CYS A 240 -3.35 -6.96 1.00
N ASP A 241 -4.50 -7.31 0.44
CA ASP A 241 -4.59 -8.27 -0.65
C ASP A 241 -3.95 -7.77 -1.95
N ILE A 242 -4.11 -6.48 -2.28
CA ILE A 242 -3.46 -5.85 -3.43
C ILE A 242 -1.93 -5.90 -3.26
N LEU A 243 -1.43 -5.55 -2.08
CA LEU A 243 0.00 -5.59 -1.75
C LEU A 243 0.55 -7.01 -1.85
N HIS A 244 -0.23 -8.01 -1.42
CA HIS A 244 0.21 -9.40 -1.44
C HIS A 244 0.19 -10.03 -2.83
N HIS A 245 -0.83 -9.78 -3.64
CA HIS A 245 -1.10 -10.58 -4.85
C HIS A 245 -1.15 -9.81 -6.17
N PHE A 246 -1.29 -8.48 -6.14
CA PHE A 246 -1.71 -7.72 -7.32
C PHE A 246 -0.73 -6.61 -7.74
N ILE A 247 0.51 -6.71 -7.28
CA ILE A 247 1.64 -5.90 -7.76
C ILE A 247 2.67 -6.83 -8.37
N LEU A 248 2.94 -6.66 -9.66
CA LEU A 248 3.86 -7.50 -10.42
C LEU A 248 5.11 -6.70 -10.82
N PHE A 249 6.27 -7.30 -10.56
CA PHE A 249 7.55 -6.87 -11.12
C PHE A 249 8.00 -7.93 -12.14
N PRO A 250 7.98 -7.67 -13.45
CA PRO A 250 8.39 -8.65 -14.45
C PRO A 250 9.86 -9.07 -14.27
N ASP A 251 10.15 -10.36 -14.40
CA ASP A 251 11.51 -10.89 -14.24
C ASP A 251 12.38 -10.71 -15.48
N THR A 252 11.77 -10.57 -16.65
CA THR A 252 12.45 -10.54 -17.95
C THR A 252 12.47 -9.15 -18.60
N SER A 253 11.92 -8.12 -17.94
CA SER A 253 11.92 -6.78 -18.50
C SER A 253 13.31 -6.17 -18.47
N LYS A 254 13.71 -5.56 -19.60
CA LYS A 254 14.92 -4.73 -19.69
C LYS A 254 14.67 -3.31 -19.13
N LYS A 255 13.45 -3.02 -18.67
CA LYS A 255 13.01 -1.73 -18.16
C LYS A 255 12.59 -1.87 -16.71
N GLU A 256 12.63 -0.75 -16.00
CA GLU A 256 12.03 -0.62 -14.67
C GLU A 256 10.50 -0.63 -14.82
N GLU A 257 9.89 -1.81 -14.67
CA GLU A 257 8.45 -1.99 -14.83
C GLU A 257 7.84 -2.56 -13.56
N LYS A 258 6.81 -1.88 -13.06
CA LYS A 258 5.99 -2.33 -11.94
C LYS A 258 4.53 -2.15 -12.31
N ILE A 259 3.79 -3.25 -12.33
CA ILE A 259 2.41 -3.31 -12.80
C ILE A 259 1.49 -3.44 -11.60
N LEU A 260 0.61 -2.46 -11.44
CA LEU A 260 -0.50 -2.50 -10.49
C LEU A 260 -1.76 -3.02 -11.20
N CYS A 261 -2.50 -3.92 -10.57
CA CYS A 261 -3.73 -4.42 -11.16
C CYS A 261 -4.79 -3.32 -11.36
N ARG A 262 -5.68 -3.55 -12.32
CA ARG A 262 -6.92 -2.76 -12.48
C ARG A 262 -8.04 -3.40 -11.68
N TYR A 263 -9.02 -2.60 -11.25
CA TYR A 263 -10.16 -3.11 -10.48
C TYR A 263 -10.88 -4.31 -11.14
N PRO A 264 -11.09 -4.40 -12.48
CA PRO A 264 -11.74 -5.57 -13.07
C PRO A 264 -10.90 -6.84 -12.93
N GLN A 265 -9.56 -6.71 -13.03
CA GLN A 265 -8.63 -7.83 -12.86
C GLN A 265 -8.67 -8.33 -11.42
N TYR A 266 -8.68 -7.41 -10.45
CA TYR A 266 -8.82 -7.75 -9.03
C TYR A 266 -10.10 -8.55 -8.75
N TYR A 267 -11.28 -7.98 -9.06
CA TYR A 267 -12.54 -8.64 -8.74
C TYR A 267 -12.75 -9.93 -9.53
N ALA A 268 -12.31 -10.01 -10.79
CA ALA A 268 -12.37 -11.24 -11.57
C ALA A 268 -11.52 -12.35 -10.93
N SER A 269 -10.27 -12.06 -10.55
CA SER A 269 -9.38 -13.04 -9.92
C SER A 269 -9.92 -13.53 -8.57
N ARG A 270 -10.48 -12.65 -7.73
CA ARG A 270 -11.07 -13.05 -6.44
C ARG A 270 -12.34 -13.88 -6.62
N LYS A 271 -13.20 -13.53 -7.58
CA LYS A 271 -14.38 -14.34 -7.92
C LYS A 271 -14.01 -15.74 -8.40
N LEU A 272 -12.98 -15.84 -9.24
CA LEU A 272 -12.44 -17.12 -9.69
C LEU A 272 -11.89 -17.94 -8.52
N SER A 273 -11.02 -17.34 -7.69
CA SER A 273 -10.42 -18.00 -6.51
C SER A 273 -11.48 -18.56 -5.55
N ASN A 274 -12.48 -17.74 -5.19
CA ASN A 274 -13.60 -18.18 -4.34
C ASN A 274 -14.37 -19.35 -4.96
N THR A 275 -14.56 -19.34 -6.29
CA THR A 275 -15.24 -20.43 -6.99
C THR A 275 -14.45 -21.73 -6.90
N PHE A 276 -13.11 -21.68 -7.07
CA PHE A 276 -12.25 -22.86 -6.94
C PHE A 276 -12.25 -23.43 -5.52
N VAL A 277 -12.12 -22.58 -4.51
CA VAL A 277 -12.16 -22.97 -3.10
C VAL A 277 -13.51 -23.63 -2.76
N CYS A 278 -14.63 -23.00 -3.10
CA CYS A 278 -15.96 -23.58 -2.89
C CYS A 278 -16.13 -24.93 -3.62
N ARG A 279 -15.62 -25.06 -4.84
CA ARG A 279 -15.66 -26.33 -5.59
C ARG A 279 -14.83 -27.41 -4.91
N GLN A 280 -13.61 -27.10 -4.46
CA GLN A 280 -12.75 -28.04 -3.74
C GLN A 280 -13.41 -28.55 -2.46
N PHE A 281 -14.01 -27.65 -1.67
CA PHE A 281 -14.77 -28.04 -0.48
C PHE A 281 -16.01 -28.88 -0.82
N SER A 282 -16.76 -28.54 -1.88
CA SER A 282 -17.94 -29.32 -2.29
C SER A 282 -17.60 -30.74 -2.77
N VAL A 283 -16.46 -30.91 -3.46
CA VAL A 283 -15.94 -32.22 -3.85
C VAL A 283 -15.51 -33.01 -2.61
N GLN A 284 -14.80 -32.36 -1.68
CA GLN A 284 -14.34 -33.01 -0.45
C GLN A 284 -15.50 -33.43 0.47
N SER A 285 -16.58 -32.63 0.56
CA SER A 285 -17.80 -33.00 1.28
C SER A 285 -18.57 -34.14 0.61
N ALA A 286 -18.63 -34.17 -0.73
CA ALA A 286 -19.27 -35.25 -1.48
C ALA A 286 -18.51 -36.59 -1.33
N PHE A 287 -17.17 -36.56 -1.33
CA PHE A 287 -16.36 -37.74 -1.02
C PHE A 287 -16.53 -38.22 0.43
N CYS A 288 -16.74 -37.31 1.38
CA CYS A 288 -16.97 -37.66 2.78
C CYS A 288 -18.36 -38.29 3.01
N SER A 289 -19.39 -37.88 2.25
CA SER A 289 -20.72 -38.51 2.33
C SER A 289 -20.77 -39.88 1.66
N LEU A 290 -20.01 -40.10 0.58
CA LEU A 290 -19.90 -41.40 -0.10
C LEU A 290 -19.19 -42.46 0.76
N ARG A 291 -18.22 -42.07 1.61
CA ARG A 291 -17.54 -42.98 2.55
C ARG A 291 -18.34 -43.36 3.80
N LYS A 292 -19.43 -42.64 4.12
CA LYS A 292 -20.32 -42.99 5.25
C LYS A 292 -21.43 -43.99 4.86
N ASN A 293 -21.57 -44.28 3.57
CA ASN A 293 -22.57 -45.19 3.00
C ASN A 293 -21.94 -46.49 2.42
N LEU A 294 -20.67 -46.75 2.75
CA LEU A 294 -19.94 -47.99 2.51
C LEU A 294 -19.49 -48.55 3.85
#